data_AF-A0A2B4SK47-F1
#
_entry.id   AF-A0A2B4SK47-F1
#
_cell.length_a   1.000
_cell.length_b   1.000
_cell.length_c   1.000
_cell.angle_alpha   90.00
_cell.angle_beta   90.00
_cell.angle_gamma   90.00
#
_symmetry.space_group_name_H-M   'P 1'
#
loop_
_entity.id
_entity.type
_entity.pdbx_description
1 polymer ?
#
loop_
_entity_poly.entity_id
_entity_poly.type
_entity_poly.pdbx_seq_one_letter_code
_entity_poly.pdbx_strand_id
1 'polypeptide(L)'
;MKMVRDFEEGVESMGHQALTKEAAVYPKEYGLQLQLEYTDPVCVTEDGEMIPGKKVKNLLKRQQESRITEEVREQRWHGKWPQSVFETAEVQAYWDVPVYGEYQELRADRVDNRIVNNRDEQVIPLEMSCPWVSNRDKKTSEKTMKYAPLRWELKQRYPGYEINQCNIILDVLGGWSKDLDVTLQKLVGSKAKGVLKKMQKACLSGTLNIVRTFKVSAAEELNQGQLRTNPASGRVEDLNLGTPDYDSLKD
;
A
#
# COMPACT_ATOMS: atom_id res chain seq x y z
N MET A 1 20.13 -23.30 5.58
CA MET A 1 20.31 -23.08 7.03
C MET A 1 21.62 -22.37 7.43
N LYS A 2 22.39 -21.79 6.49
CA LYS A 2 23.61 -21.03 6.82
C LYS A 2 23.34 -19.89 7.82
N MET A 3 22.24 -19.17 7.62
CA MET A 3 21.80 -18.07 8.51
C MET A 3 21.57 -18.49 9.98
N VAL A 4 21.06 -19.69 10.25
CA VAL A 4 20.83 -20.14 11.64
C VAL A 4 22.16 -20.54 12.30
N ARG A 5 23.07 -21.12 11.52
CA ARG A 5 24.43 -21.43 11.98
C ARG A 5 25.24 -20.15 12.22
N ASP A 6 25.24 -19.23 11.26
CA ASP A 6 25.88 -17.91 11.36
C ASP A 6 25.28 -17.11 12.53
N PHE A 7 23.98 -17.27 12.82
CA PHE A 7 23.32 -16.69 13.98
C PHE A 7 23.82 -17.31 15.29
N GLU A 8 23.78 -18.65 15.43
CA GLU A 8 24.27 -19.35 16.63
C GLU A 8 25.76 -19.08 16.92
N GLU A 9 26.60 -19.03 15.87
CA GLU A 9 28.02 -18.66 15.98
C GLU A 9 28.21 -17.17 16.33
N GLY A 10 27.34 -16.30 15.81
CA GLY A 10 27.34 -14.86 16.11
C GLY A 10 26.90 -14.54 17.53
N VAL A 11 25.98 -15.31 18.11
CA VAL A 11 25.44 -15.13 19.48
C VAL A 11 26.58 -15.16 20.51
N GLU A 12 27.60 -16.00 20.31
CA GLU A 12 28.78 -16.08 21.20
C GLU A 12 29.71 -14.87 21.09
N SER A 13 29.91 -14.34 19.88
CA SER A 13 30.72 -13.13 19.68
C SER A 13 30.13 -11.90 20.37
N MET A 14 28.82 -11.96 20.66
CA MET A 14 28.07 -10.94 21.40
C MET A 14 27.97 -11.26 22.90
N GLY A 15 28.61 -12.33 23.39
CA GLY A 15 28.64 -12.71 24.80
C GLY A 15 27.38 -13.43 25.30
N HIS A 16 26.52 -13.91 24.40
CA HIS A 16 25.32 -14.66 24.74
C HIS A 16 25.55 -16.19 24.63
N GLN A 17 24.74 -16.99 25.33
CA GLN A 17 24.86 -18.45 25.32
C GLN A 17 24.22 -19.05 24.05
N ALA A 18 24.98 -19.87 23.32
CA ALA A 18 24.51 -20.58 22.14
C ALA A 18 23.75 -21.86 22.52
N LEU A 19 22.54 -22.02 22.00
CA LEU A 19 21.60 -23.09 22.35
C LEU A 19 22.14 -24.46 21.95
N THR A 20 22.82 -24.53 20.81
CA THR A 20 23.45 -25.75 20.29
C THR A 20 24.59 -26.26 21.15
N LYS A 21 25.33 -25.37 21.83
CA LYS A 21 26.39 -25.77 22.76
C LYS A 21 25.85 -26.18 24.12
N GLU A 22 24.85 -25.48 24.67
CA GLU A 22 24.18 -25.90 25.91
C GLU A 22 23.55 -27.29 25.78
N ALA A 23 22.86 -27.56 24.67
CA ALA A 23 22.30 -28.87 24.38
C ALA A 23 23.35 -29.99 24.33
N ALA A 24 24.62 -29.66 24.00
CA ALA A 24 25.73 -30.59 23.99
C ALA A 24 26.43 -30.74 25.37
N VAL A 25 26.18 -29.85 26.33
CA VAL A 25 26.74 -29.94 27.71
C VAL A 25 26.05 -31.05 28.49
N TYR A 26 24.71 -31.10 28.45
CA TYR A 26 23.94 -32.05 29.25
C TYR A 26 24.26 -33.54 28.97
N PRO A 27 24.42 -33.99 27.72
CA PRO A 27 24.82 -35.38 27.43
C PRO A 27 26.26 -35.71 27.86
N LYS A 28 27.16 -34.71 27.86
CA LYS A 28 28.56 -34.90 28.29
C LYS A 28 28.65 -35.18 29.79
N GLU A 29 27.75 -34.64 30.61
CA GLU A 29 27.68 -34.95 32.05
C GLU A 29 27.46 -36.43 32.33
N TYR A 30 26.88 -37.17 31.37
CA TYR A 30 26.68 -38.62 31.43
C TYR A 30 27.68 -39.41 30.57
N GLY A 31 28.76 -38.77 30.10
CA GLY A 31 29.78 -39.39 29.25
C GLY A 31 29.34 -39.66 27.81
N LEU A 32 28.24 -39.04 27.36
CA LEU A 32 27.71 -39.22 26.01
C LEU A 32 28.11 -38.06 25.10
N GLN A 33 28.37 -38.36 23.83
CA GLN A 33 28.62 -37.34 22.80
C GLN A 33 27.37 -37.13 21.95
N LEU A 34 26.85 -35.91 21.93
CA LEU A 34 25.74 -35.52 21.07
C LEU A 34 26.27 -35.11 19.69
N GLN A 35 25.79 -35.77 18.64
CA GLN A 35 25.98 -35.36 17.24
C GLN A 35 24.64 -34.91 16.67
N LEU A 36 24.57 -33.66 16.22
CA LEU A 36 23.39 -33.11 15.57
C LEU A 36 23.62 -33.12 14.06
N GLU A 37 22.93 -34.01 13.34
CA GLU A 37 22.87 -33.98 11.89
C GLU A 37 21.77 -33.02 11.44
N TYR A 38 22.14 -31.97 10.72
CA TYR A 38 21.20 -31.02 10.13
C TYR A 38 20.79 -31.51 8.75
N THR A 39 19.67 -32.21 8.65
CA THR A 39 19.12 -32.66 7.35
C THR A 39 18.71 -31.47 6.48
N ASP A 40 19.02 -31.51 5.19
CA ASP A 40 18.58 -30.50 4.21
C ASP A 40 17.04 -30.56 4.11
N PRO A 41 16.31 -29.49 4.45
CA PRO A 41 14.86 -29.54 4.46
C PRO A 41 14.33 -29.78 3.04
N VAL A 42 13.57 -30.84 2.84
CA VAL A 42 12.89 -31.15 1.57
C VAL A 42 11.41 -30.86 1.73
N CYS A 43 10.84 -30.15 0.75
CA CYS A 43 9.39 -29.97 0.66
C CYS A 43 8.84 -31.06 -0.25
N VAL A 44 7.75 -31.71 0.14
CA VAL A 44 7.09 -32.73 -0.69
C VAL A 44 5.77 -32.16 -1.17
N THR A 45 5.51 -32.18 -2.48
CA THR A 45 4.22 -31.76 -3.03
C THR A 45 3.14 -32.82 -2.75
N GLU A 46 1.86 -32.47 -2.95
CA GLU A 46 0.75 -33.44 -2.82
C GLU A 46 0.90 -34.63 -3.77
N ASP A 47 1.57 -34.42 -4.92
CA ASP A 47 1.89 -35.46 -5.90
C ASP A 47 3.14 -36.29 -5.53
N GLY A 48 3.74 -36.02 -4.37
CA GLY A 48 4.93 -36.73 -3.87
C GLY A 48 6.26 -36.24 -4.42
N GLU A 49 6.30 -35.12 -5.16
CA GLU A 49 7.54 -34.56 -5.71
C GLU A 49 8.41 -33.97 -4.59
N MET A 50 9.66 -34.43 -4.49
CA MET A 50 10.62 -33.89 -3.53
C MET A 50 11.34 -32.66 -4.08
N ILE A 51 11.13 -31.52 -3.41
CA ILE A 51 11.71 -30.23 -3.75
C ILE A 51 12.89 -29.93 -2.81
N PRO A 52 14.12 -29.85 -3.34
CA PRO A 52 15.32 -29.60 -2.55
C PRO A 52 15.26 -28.28 -1.78
N GLY A 53 15.85 -28.24 -0.57
CA GLY A 53 15.78 -27.10 0.36
C GLY A 53 16.11 -25.74 -0.25
N LYS A 54 17.09 -25.70 -1.16
CA LYS A 54 17.48 -24.49 -1.92
C LYS A 54 16.35 -23.88 -2.77
N LYS A 55 15.35 -24.68 -3.18
CA LYS A 55 14.20 -24.24 -4.00
C LYS A 55 12.93 -24.00 -3.18
N VAL A 56 12.87 -24.53 -1.95
CA VAL A 56 11.67 -24.46 -1.08
C VAL A 56 11.22 -23.03 -0.83
N LYS A 57 12.14 -22.10 -0.54
CA LYS A 57 11.80 -20.69 -0.31
C LYS A 57 11.09 -20.05 -1.51
N ASN A 58 11.64 -20.24 -2.71
CA ASN A 58 11.08 -19.65 -3.92
C ASN A 58 9.74 -20.28 -4.31
N LEU A 59 9.59 -21.58 -4.07
CA LEU A 59 8.32 -22.28 -4.28
C LEU A 59 7.24 -21.76 -3.32
N LEU A 60 7.53 -21.69 -2.02
CA LEU A 60 6.58 -21.20 -1.02
C LEU A 60 6.21 -19.74 -1.28
N LYS A 61 7.17 -18.90 -1.69
CA LYS A 61 6.92 -17.51 -2.11
C LYS A 61 5.93 -17.47 -3.28
N ARG A 62 6.18 -18.24 -4.35
CA ARG A 62 5.28 -18.32 -5.52
C ARG A 62 3.89 -18.87 -5.18
N GLN A 63 3.82 -19.91 -4.35
CA GLN A 63 2.54 -20.49 -3.91
C GLN A 63 1.75 -19.48 -3.07
N GLN A 64 2.41 -18.77 -2.17
CA GLN A 64 1.79 -17.72 -1.36
C GLN A 64 1.35 -16.52 -2.22
N GLU A 65 2.17 -16.08 -3.18
CA GLU A 65 1.82 -15.03 -4.14
C GLU A 65 0.63 -15.45 -5.01
N SER A 66 0.60 -16.70 -5.48
CA SER A 66 -0.51 -17.26 -6.26
C SER A 66 -1.79 -17.30 -5.41
N ARG A 67 -1.70 -17.78 -4.17
CA ARG A 67 -2.83 -17.80 -3.23
C ARG A 67 -3.35 -16.40 -2.90
N ILE A 68 -2.48 -15.44 -2.62
CA ILE A 68 -2.88 -14.04 -2.39
C ILE A 68 -3.52 -13.46 -3.66
N THR A 69 -2.97 -13.77 -4.84
CA THR A 69 -3.52 -13.35 -6.13
C THR A 69 -4.91 -13.94 -6.36
N GLU A 70 -5.13 -15.21 -6.04
CA GLU A 70 -6.43 -15.87 -6.12
C GLU A 70 -7.41 -15.35 -5.08
N GLU A 71 -7.00 -15.18 -3.83
CA GLU A 71 -7.82 -14.55 -2.78
C GLU A 71 -8.25 -13.13 -3.19
N VAL A 72 -7.35 -12.33 -3.77
CA VAL A 72 -7.63 -11.01 -4.34
C VAL A 72 -8.63 -11.08 -5.50
N ARG A 73 -8.52 -12.10 -6.35
CA ARG A 73 -9.40 -12.36 -7.50
C ARG A 73 -10.79 -12.83 -7.05
N GLU A 74 -10.88 -13.69 -6.05
CA GLU A 74 -12.10 -14.21 -5.45
C GLU A 74 -12.84 -13.16 -4.62
N GLN A 75 -12.11 -12.27 -3.97
CA GLN A 75 -12.70 -11.16 -3.21
C GLN A 75 -13.49 -10.18 -4.09
N ARG A 76 -13.38 -10.25 -5.43
CA ARG A 76 -14.17 -9.48 -6.41
C ARG A 76 -14.25 -7.98 -6.12
N TRP A 77 -13.31 -7.43 -5.35
CA TRP A 77 -13.41 -6.08 -4.81
C TRP A 77 -13.23 -5.00 -5.88
N HIS A 78 -12.59 -5.36 -6.99
CA HIS A 78 -12.47 -4.52 -8.18
C HIS A 78 -13.65 -4.61 -9.16
N GLY A 79 -14.56 -5.58 -9.03
CA GLY A 79 -15.59 -5.84 -10.05
C GLY A 79 -15.02 -6.04 -11.46
N LYS A 80 -15.88 -5.94 -12.49
CA LYS A 80 -15.41 -5.55 -13.83
C LYS A 80 -14.99 -4.08 -13.74
N TRP A 81 -13.87 -3.70 -14.35
CA TRP A 81 -13.58 -2.29 -14.59
C TRP A 81 -14.84 -1.64 -15.19
N PRO A 82 -15.41 -0.61 -14.53
CA PRO A 82 -16.54 0.08 -15.11
C PRO A 82 -16.09 0.59 -16.48
N GLN A 83 -17.00 0.58 -17.46
CA GLN A 83 -16.76 1.37 -18.67
C GLN A 83 -16.42 2.79 -18.23
N SER A 84 -15.44 3.40 -18.90
CA SER A 84 -14.99 4.77 -18.58
C SER A 84 -16.13 5.78 -18.67
N VAL A 85 -17.23 5.42 -19.34
CA VAL A 85 -18.46 6.18 -19.40
C VAL A 85 -19.64 5.26 -19.08
N PHE A 86 -20.48 5.71 -18.16
CA PHE A 86 -21.84 5.21 -17.96
C PHE A 86 -22.78 6.34 -18.32
N GLU A 87 -23.76 6.09 -19.18
CA GLU A 87 -24.64 7.14 -19.67
C GLU A 87 -26.09 6.64 -19.77
N THR A 88 -26.98 7.45 -19.21
CA THR A 88 -28.43 7.35 -19.32
C THR A 88 -28.98 8.76 -19.53
N ALA A 89 -30.28 8.89 -19.84
CA ALA A 89 -30.90 10.21 -19.96
C ALA A 89 -30.82 11.02 -18.65
N GLU A 90 -30.90 10.36 -17.49
CA GLU A 90 -30.94 11.01 -16.17
C GLU A 90 -29.55 11.25 -15.58
N VAL A 91 -28.61 10.32 -15.80
CA VAL A 91 -27.29 10.34 -15.18
C VAL A 91 -26.22 9.90 -16.16
N GLN A 92 -25.13 10.66 -16.19
CA GLN A 92 -23.88 10.31 -16.85
C GLN A 92 -22.76 10.26 -15.81
N ALA A 93 -21.89 9.26 -15.87
CA ALA A 93 -20.72 9.15 -15.02
C ALA A 93 -19.50 8.84 -15.88
N TYR A 94 -18.46 9.66 -15.75
CA TYR A 94 -17.23 9.57 -16.51
C TYR A 94 -16.08 9.27 -15.54
N TRP A 95 -15.31 8.23 -15.81
CA TRP A 95 -14.16 7.80 -15.02
C TRP A 95 -12.89 8.14 -15.78
N ASP A 96 -12.02 8.95 -15.18
CA ASP A 96 -10.76 9.37 -15.78
C ASP A 96 -10.89 9.97 -17.20
N VAL A 97 -12.02 10.60 -17.53
CA VAL A 97 -12.22 11.25 -18.84
C VAL A 97 -11.94 12.75 -18.72
N PRO A 98 -11.02 13.32 -19.54
CA PRO A 98 -10.70 14.74 -19.47
C PRO A 98 -11.86 15.62 -19.96
N VAL A 99 -11.90 16.85 -19.46
CA VAL A 99 -12.75 17.93 -19.97
C VAL A 99 -11.86 18.88 -20.76
N TYR A 100 -11.97 18.87 -22.08
CA TYR A 100 -11.24 19.85 -22.88
C TYR A 100 -11.87 21.23 -22.68
N GLY A 101 -11.04 22.24 -22.38
CA GLY A 101 -11.51 23.61 -22.19
C GLY A 101 -11.88 24.25 -23.52
N GLU A 102 -13.12 24.72 -23.63
CA GLU A 102 -13.61 25.48 -24.79
C GLU A 102 -13.50 26.99 -24.51
N TYR A 103 -13.66 27.41 -23.25
CA TYR A 103 -13.69 28.82 -22.86
C TYR A 103 -12.39 29.29 -22.21
N GLN A 104 -11.58 28.39 -21.68
CA GLN A 104 -10.27 28.69 -21.10
C GLN A 104 -9.31 27.50 -21.17
N GLU A 105 -8.02 27.78 -20.97
CA GLU A 105 -7.01 26.74 -20.81
C GLU A 105 -7.15 26.03 -19.45
N LEU A 106 -7.14 24.70 -19.46
CA LEU A 106 -7.23 23.88 -18.25
C LEU A 106 -5.90 23.17 -17.98
N ARG A 107 -5.16 23.64 -16.97
CA ARG A 107 -3.96 22.94 -16.47
C ARG A 107 -4.27 21.62 -15.77
N ALA A 108 -5.49 21.47 -15.28
CA ALA A 108 -5.99 20.27 -14.63
C ALA A 108 -7.41 20.00 -15.15
N ASP A 109 -7.50 19.16 -16.17
CA ASP A 109 -8.69 18.87 -16.97
C ASP A 109 -9.31 17.49 -16.64
N ARG A 110 -8.58 16.65 -15.91
CA ARG A 110 -8.96 15.29 -15.54
C ARG A 110 -9.12 15.15 -14.03
N VAL A 111 -10.32 14.72 -13.65
CA VAL A 111 -10.69 14.31 -12.29
C VAL A 111 -10.93 12.80 -12.30
N ASP A 112 -10.78 12.15 -11.14
CA ASP A 112 -10.95 10.70 -11.01
C ASP A 112 -12.36 10.25 -11.48
N ASN A 113 -13.39 11.04 -11.17
CA ASN A 113 -14.73 10.84 -11.71
C ASN A 113 -15.46 12.18 -11.95
N ARG A 114 -16.36 12.24 -12.93
CA ARG A 114 -17.33 13.32 -13.10
C ARG A 114 -18.72 12.72 -13.25
N ILE A 115 -19.65 13.10 -12.37
CA ILE A 115 -21.06 12.74 -12.48
C ILE A 115 -21.84 13.95 -13.00
N VAL A 116 -22.66 13.75 -14.02
CA VAL A 116 -23.67 14.69 -14.49
C VAL A 116 -25.02 14.08 -14.12
N ASN A 117 -25.72 14.73 -13.20
CA ASN A 117 -27.06 14.37 -12.78
C ASN A 117 -28.04 15.35 -13.42
N ASN A 118 -28.64 14.94 -14.53
CA ASN A 118 -29.60 15.76 -15.28
C ASN A 118 -30.95 15.90 -14.57
N ARG A 119 -31.27 14.98 -13.65
CA ARG A 119 -32.52 15.02 -12.89
C ARG A 119 -32.54 16.17 -11.88
N ASP A 120 -31.43 16.38 -11.20
CA ASP A 120 -31.29 17.41 -10.16
C ASP A 120 -30.47 18.63 -10.65
N GLU A 121 -30.13 18.66 -11.94
CA GLU A 121 -29.31 19.70 -12.57
C GLU A 121 -27.98 19.93 -11.84
N GLN A 122 -27.23 18.84 -11.56
CA GLN A 122 -25.94 18.92 -10.86
C GLN A 122 -24.80 18.29 -11.66
N VAL A 123 -23.62 18.90 -11.56
CA VAL A 123 -22.36 18.29 -12.01
C VAL A 123 -21.41 18.16 -10.82
N ILE A 124 -20.96 16.93 -10.58
CA ILE A 124 -20.16 16.56 -9.41
C ILE A 124 -18.81 16.02 -9.90
N PRO A 125 -17.78 16.87 -10.05
CA PRO A 125 -16.41 16.41 -10.21
C PRO A 125 -15.88 15.85 -8.89
N LEU A 126 -15.39 14.62 -8.93
CA LEU A 126 -14.90 13.84 -7.81
C LEU A 126 -13.39 13.65 -7.95
N GLU A 127 -12.69 13.94 -6.87
CA GLU A 127 -11.26 13.70 -6.76
C GLU A 127 -10.97 13.01 -5.44
N MET A 128 -10.03 12.07 -5.45
CA MET A 128 -9.63 11.28 -4.29
C MET A 128 -8.15 11.45 -3.97
N SER A 129 -7.81 11.32 -2.68
CA SER A 129 -6.41 11.30 -2.22
C SER A 129 -6.30 10.63 -0.86
N CYS A 130 -5.13 10.00 -0.63
CA CYS A 130 -4.78 9.40 0.66
C CYS A 130 -3.55 10.04 1.30
N PRO A 131 -3.66 11.25 1.90
CA PRO A 131 -2.53 11.94 2.50
C PRO A 131 -2.17 11.40 3.90
N TRP A 132 -1.03 11.85 4.44
CA TRP A 132 -0.77 11.72 5.88
C TRP A 132 -1.82 12.48 6.70
N VAL A 133 -2.09 12.02 7.93
CA VAL A 133 -3.18 12.55 8.78
C VAL A 133 -3.08 14.06 8.99
N SER A 134 -1.88 14.59 9.23
CA SER A 134 -1.63 16.03 9.44
C SER A 134 -1.82 16.87 8.18
N ASN A 135 -1.87 16.25 7.01
CA ASN A 135 -1.91 16.95 5.72
C ASN A 135 -3.32 16.94 5.09
N ARG A 136 -4.34 16.41 5.77
CA ARG A 136 -5.70 16.30 5.22
C ARG A 136 -6.26 17.65 4.77
N ASP A 137 -6.24 18.66 5.65
CA ASP A 137 -6.86 19.96 5.37
C ASP A 137 -6.10 20.73 4.27
N LYS A 138 -4.77 20.62 4.30
CA LYS A 138 -3.91 21.11 3.21
C LYS A 138 -4.29 20.44 1.89
N LYS A 139 -4.49 19.12 1.89
CA LYS A 139 -4.83 18.37 0.67
C LYS A 139 -6.21 18.72 0.14
N THR A 140 -7.19 18.90 1.02
CA THR A 140 -8.53 19.39 0.64
C THR A 140 -8.42 20.75 -0.06
N SER A 141 -7.69 21.69 0.53
CA SER A 141 -7.49 23.04 -0.03
C SER A 141 -6.76 22.99 -1.39
N GLU A 142 -5.68 22.20 -1.48
CA GLU A 142 -4.93 21.99 -2.72
C GLU A 142 -5.83 21.49 -3.86
N LYS A 143 -6.65 20.46 -3.61
CA LYS A 143 -7.54 19.90 -4.65
C LYS A 143 -8.65 20.88 -5.03
N THR A 144 -9.21 21.61 -4.08
CA THR A 144 -10.23 22.64 -4.35
C THR A 144 -9.67 23.75 -5.26
N MET A 145 -8.43 24.19 -5.02
CA MET A 145 -7.78 25.22 -5.83
C MET A 145 -7.32 24.69 -7.19
N LYS A 146 -6.72 23.49 -7.23
CA LYS A 146 -6.25 22.84 -8.46
C LYS A 146 -7.36 22.79 -9.53
N TYR A 147 -8.58 22.45 -9.12
CA TYR A 147 -9.72 22.28 -10.02
C TYR A 147 -10.66 23.49 -10.07
N ALA A 148 -10.29 24.64 -9.51
CA ALA A 148 -11.09 25.85 -9.62
C ALA A 148 -11.37 26.28 -11.08
N PRO A 149 -10.40 26.24 -12.01
CA PRO A 149 -10.67 26.50 -13.43
C PRO A 149 -11.64 25.47 -14.02
N LEU A 150 -11.42 24.17 -13.76
CA LEU A 150 -12.32 23.12 -14.26
C LEU A 150 -13.76 23.32 -13.80
N ARG A 151 -13.99 23.69 -12.53
CA ARG A 151 -15.34 23.99 -12.03
C ARG A 151 -15.99 25.15 -12.78
N TRP A 152 -15.21 26.18 -13.13
CA TRP A 152 -15.71 27.30 -13.91
C TRP A 152 -16.06 26.89 -15.35
N GLU A 153 -15.21 26.08 -16.00
CA GLU A 153 -15.48 25.54 -17.35
C GLU A 153 -16.77 24.71 -17.36
N LEU A 154 -16.94 23.81 -16.37
CA LEU A 154 -18.16 23.02 -16.23
C LEU A 154 -19.40 23.91 -16.02
N LYS A 155 -19.26 25.03 -15.31
CA LYS A 155 -20.34 26.00 -15.14
C LYS A 155 -20.76 26.65 -16.46
N GLN A 156 -19.82 26.90 -17.39
CA GLN A 156 -20.15 27.41 -18.73
C GLN A 156 -20.80 26.33 -19.60
N ARG A 157 -20.29 25.10 -19.53
CA ARG A 157 -20.79 23.96 -20.33
C ARG A 157 -22.18 23.49 -19.93
N TYR A 158 -22.54 23.63 -18.67
CA TYR A 158 -23.85 23.24 -18.13
C TYR A 158 -24.56 24.46 -17.52
N PRO A 159 -25.07 25.40 -18.34
CA PRO A 159 -25.81 26.55 -17.84
C PRO A 159 -27.03 26.11 -17.00
N GLY A 160 -27.20 26.72 -15.83
CA GLY A 160 -28.26 26.39 -14.89
C GLY A 160 -27.92 25.27 -13.90
N TYR A 161 -26.90 24.46 -14.18
CA TYR A 161 -26.53 23.35 -13.29
C TYR A 161 -25.70 23.84 -12.10
N GLU A 162 -25.88 23.19 -10.95
CA GLU A 162 -25.04 23.39 -9.77
C GLU A 162 -23.75 22.57 -9.89
N ILE A 163 -22.59 23.22 -9.73
CA ILE A 163 -21.28 22.56 -9.80
C ILE A 163 -20.74 22.30 -8.39
N ASN A 164 -20.77 21.05 -7.96
CA ASN A 164 -20.41 20.62 -6.61
C ASN A 164 -19.21 19.67 -6.62
N GLN A 165 -18.00 20.20 -6.47
CA GLN A 165 -16.80 19.36 -6.37
C GLN A 165 -16.78 18.57 -5.07
N CYS A 166 -16.54 17.26 -5.17
CA CYS A 166 -16.41 16.35 -4.04
C CYS A 166 -14.96 15.87 -3.93
N ASN A 167 -14.25 16.34 -2.90
CA ASN A 167 -12.91 15.85 -2.57
C ASN A 167 -13.01 14.73 -1.51
N ILE A 168 -12.76 13.49 -1.92
CA ILE A 168 -12.72 12.33 -1.04
C ILE A 168 -11.30 12.21 -0.46
N ILE A 169 -11.10 12.75 0.74
CA ILE A 169 -9.82 12.71 1.44
C ILE A 169 -9.91 11.72 2.60
N LEU A 170 -9.24 10.58 2.44
CA LEU A 170 -9.09 9.52 3.46
C LEU A 170 -7.62 9.43 3.83
N ASP A 171 -7.22 9.71 5.06
CA ASP A 171 -5.80 9.58 5.42
C ASP A 171 -5.32 8.12 5.36
N VAL A 172 -4.00 7.92 5.34
CA VAL A 172 -3.37 6.58 5.25
C VAL A 172 -3.74 5.61 6.38
N LEU A 173 -4.29 6.12 7.50
CA LEU A 173 -4.82 5.31 8.60
C LEU A 173 -6.32 5.02 8.45
N GLY A 174 -6.89 5.36 7.30
CA GLY A 174 -8.31 5.19 6.99
C GLY A 174 -9.22 6.17 7.74
N GLY A 175 -8.68 7.27 8.27
CA GLY A 175 -9.47 8.34 8.87
C GLY A 175 -9.99 9.34 7.84
N TRP A 176 -11.06 10.06 8.16
CA TRP A 176 -11.65 11.11 7.33
C TRP A 176 -12.18 12.27 8.17
N SER A 177 -12.60 13.36 7.53
CA SER A 177 -13.22 14.52 8.18
C SER A 177 -14.73 14.38 8.29
N LYS A 178 -15.36 15.07 9.26
CA LYS A 178 -16.82 15.12 9.38
C LYS A 178 -17.49 15.71 8.13
N ASP A 179 -16.81 16.60 7.42
CA ASP A 179 -17.31 17.17 6.16
C ASP A 179 -17.45 16.11 5.07
N LEU A 180 -16.57 15.09 5.07
CA LEU A 180 -16.71 13.97 4.14
C LEU A 180 -17.96 13.13 4.47
N ASP A 181 -18.32 12.96 5.75
CA ASP A 181 -19.57 12.28 6.12
C ASP A 181 -20.78 13.01 5.52
N VAL A 182 -20.85 14.33 5.68
CA VAL A 182 -21.93 15.17 5.13
C VAL A 182 -21.95 15.09 3.60
N THR A 183 -20.79 15.15 2.97
CA THR A 183 -20.65 15.11 1.52
C THR A 183 -21.12 13.78 0.95
N LEU A 184 -20.70 12.65 1.55
CA LEU A 184 -21.16 11.33 1.12
C LEU A 184 -22.64 11.11 1.41
N GLN A 185 -23.18 11.66 2.50
CA GLN A 185 -24.61 11.61 2.78
C GLN A 185 -25.42 12.31 1.68
N LYS A 186 -24.94 13.42 1.13
CA LYS A 186 -25.56 14.07 -0.04
C LYS A 186 -25.43 13.23 -1.30
N LEU A 187 -24.26 12.63 -1.54
CA LEU A 187 -23.96 11.92 -2.79
C LEU A 187 -24.66 10.56 -2.90
N VAL A 188 -24.70 9.77 -1.82
CA VAL A 188 -25.19 8.38 -1.84
C VAL A 188 -26.27 8.10 -0.81
N GLY A 189 -26.78 9.13 -0.14
CA GLY A 189 -27.90 9.04 0.80
C GLY A 189 -27.62 8.07 1.94
N SER A 190 -28.60 7.23 2.26
CA SER A 190 -28.53 6.22 3.34
C SER A 190 -27.39 5.21 3.19
N LYS A 191 -26.77 5.10 2.01
CA LYS A 191 -25.64 4.20 1.76
C LYS A 191 -24.30 4.76 2.20
N ALA A 192 -24.20 6.04 2.60
CA ALA A 192 -22.95 6.74 2.89
C ALA A 192 -22.04 5.97 3.85
N LYS A 193 -22.55 5.54 5.01
CA LYS A 193 -21.79 4.77 6.00
C LYS A 193 -21.22 3.46 5.43
N GLY A 194 -21.99 2.78 4.58
CA GLY A 194 -21.57 1.54 3.94
C GLY A 194 -20.47 1.77 2.89
N VAL A 195 -20.60 2.82 2.09
CA VAL A 195 -19.61 3.24 1.09
C VAL A 195 -18.30 3.65 1.77
N LEU A 196 -18.38 4.49 2.79
CA LEU A 196 -17.23 4.97 3.54
C LEU A 196 -16.45 3.84 4.22
N LYS A 197 -17.17 2.87 4.81
CA LYS A 197 -16.55 1.65 5.37
C LYS A 197 -15.81 0.84 4.30
N LYS A 198 -16.33 0.77 3.06
CA LYS A 198 -15.64 0.08 1.95
C LYS A 198 -14.39 0.85 1.53
N MET A 199 -14.48 2.18 1.40
CA MET A 199 -13.33 3.04 1.06
C MET A 199 -12.24 2.95 2.12
N GLN A 200 -12.59 3.01 3.41
CA GLN A 200 -11.65 2.83 4.51
C GLN A 200 -10.91 1.49 4.42
N LYS A 201 -11.64 0.39 4.20
CA LYS A 201 -11.03 -0.94 4.05
C LYS A 201 -10.07 -1.00 2.86
N ALA A 202 -10.44 -0.42 1.71
CA ALA A 202 -9.60 -0.36 0.53
C ALA A 202 -8.30 0.43 0.80
N CYS A 203 -8.41 1.61 1.42
CA CYS A 203 -7.27 2.45 1.81
C CYS A 203 -6.32 1.69 2.74
N LEU A 204 -6.84 1.12 3.84
CA LEU A 204 -6.05 0.36 4.81
C LEU A 204 -5.37 -0.86 4.18
N SER A 205 -6.07 -1.57 3.28
CA SER A 205 -5.50 -2.72 2.57
C SER A 205 -4.36 -2.30 1.64
N GLY A 206 -4.52 -1.17 0.94
CA GLY A 206 -3.46 -0.57 0.11
C GLY A 206 -2.24 -0.17 0.93
N THR A 207 -2.42 0.55 2.04
CA THR A 207 -1.34 0.91 2.97
C THR A 207 -0.61 -0.33 3.48
N LEU A 208 -1.34 -1.35 3.91
CA LEU A 208 -0.75 -2.60 4.40
C LEU A 208 0.06 -3.32 3.32
N ASN A 209 -0.42 -3.32 2.07
CA ASN A 209 0.30 -3.92 0.95
C ASN A 209 1.62 -3.18 0.65
N ILE A 210 1.61 -1.85 0.70
CA ILE A 210 2.82 -1.03 0.54
C ILE A 210 3.83 -1.35 1.65
N VAL A 211 3.38 -1.39 2.91
CA VAL A 211 4.25 -1.71 4.06
C VAL A 211 4.83 -3.11 3.95
N ARG A 212 4.02 -4.11 3.54
CA ARG A 212 4.49 -5.49 3.30
C ARG A 212 5.54 -5.53 2.21
N THR A 213 5.30 -4.85 1.08
CA THR A 213 6.24 -4.77 -0.04
C THR A 213 7.56 -4.14 0.41
N PHE A 214 7.49 -2.99 1.10
CA PHE A 214 8.66 -2.33 1.67
C PHE A 214 9.44 -3.25 2.62
N LYS A 215 8.74 -3.94 3.54
CA LYS A 215 9.38 -4.89 4.48
C LYS A 215 10.11 -6.01 3.73
N VAL A 216 9.51 -6.54 2.66
CA VAL A 216 10.14 -7.58 1.84
C VAL A 216 11.38 -7.04 1.12
N SER A 217 11.28 -5.87 0.48
CA SER A 217 12.43 -5.22 -0.20
C SER A 217 13.56 -4.90 0.77
N ALA A 218 13.26 -4.28 1.91
CA ALA A 218 14.25 -3.97 2.95
C ALA A 218 14.92 -5.24 3.50
N ALA A 219 14.14 -6.32 3.71
CA ALA A 219 14.71 -7.60 4.13
C ALA A 219 15.56 -8.25 3.03
N GLU A 220 15.22 -8.09 1.75
CA GLU A 220 16.02 -8.56 0.63
C GLU A 220 17.36 -7.80 0.55
N GLU A 221 17.36 -6.47 0.70
CA GLU A 221 18.59 -5.65 0.69
C GLU A 221 19.47 -5.89 1.93
N LEU A 222 18.89 -6.06 3.12
CA LEU A 222 19.61 -6.47 4.33
C LEU A 222 20.27 -7.86 4.15
N ASN A 223 19.55 -8.82 3.55
CA ASN A 223 20.07 -10.16 3.28
C ASN A 223 21.16 -10.18 2.20
N GLN A 224 21.12 -9.25 1.26
CA GLN A 224 22.16 -9.06 0.24
C GLN A 224 23.35 -8.26 0.77
N GLY A 225 23.28 -7.73 2.00
CA GLY A 225 24.33 -6.95 2.63
C GLY A 225 24.49 -5.55 2.04
N GLN A 226 23.48 -5.00 1.38
CA GLN A 226 23.46 -3.61 0.88
C GLN A 226 23.02 -2.64 1.97
N LEU A 227 22.10 -3.07 2.84
CA LEU A 227 21.70 -2.34 4.04
C LEU A 227 22.23 -3.06 5.29
N ARG A 228 22.47 -2.33 6.40
CA ARG A 228 22.73 -2.89 7.73
C ARG A 228 21.97 -2.15 8.82
N THR A 229 21.55 -2.86 9.87
CA THR A 229 20.99 -2.23 11.07
C THR A 229 22.12 -1.85 12.03
N ASN A 230 22.19 -0.58 12.41
CA ASN A 230 23.08 -0.09 13.44
C ASN A 230 22.53 -0.48 14.82
N PRO A 231 23.22 -1.34 15.59
CA PRO A 231 22.71 -1.86 16.86
C PRO A 231 22.62 -0.79 17.97
N ALA A 232 23.36 0.31 17.87
CA ALA A 232 23.32 1.39 18.86
C ALA A 232 22.12 2.34 18.67
N SER A 233 21.68 2.53 17.42
CA SER A 233 20.61 3.48 17.07
C SER A 233 19.31 2.82 16.59
N GLY A 234 19.36 1.53 16.24
CA GLY A 234 18.27 0.80 15.61
C GLY A 234 17.96 1.22 14.17
N ARG A 235 18.80 2.08 13.56
CA ARG A 235 18.58 2.61 12.20
C ARG A 235 19.14 1.67 11.13
N VAL A 236 18.53 1.70 9.96
CA VAL A 236 19.01 1.00 8.75
C VAL A 236 19.91 1.95 7.96
N GLU A 237 21.12 1.53 7.65
CA GLU A 237 22.15 2.31 6.95
C GLU A 237 22.48 1.64 5.60
N ASP A 238 22.64 2.44 4.55
CA ASP A 238 23.05 1.99 3.21
C ASP A 238 24.58 2.01 3.10
N LEU A 239 25.16 0.89 2.67
CA LEU A 239 26.60 0.71 2.55
C LEU A 239 27.17 1.29 1.24
N ASN A 240 26.33 1.62 0.25
CA ASN A 240 26.76 2.18 -1.03
C ASN A 240 26.77 3.70 -1.05
N LEU A 241 26.04 4.34 -0.14
CA LEU A 241 26.14 5.77 0.12
C LEU A 241 27.21 5.95 1.19
N GLY A 242 28.44 6.29 0.77
CA GLY A 242 29.45 6.78 1.69
C GLY A 242 28.85 7.84 2.62
N THR A 243 29.32 7.87 3.87
CA THR A 243 28.82 8.79 4.91
C THR A 243 28.59 10.18 4.31
N PRO A 244 27.35 10.72 4.34
CA PRO A 244 27.11 12.05 3.84
C PRO A 244 27.97 13.02 4.63
N ASP A 245 28.81 13.77 3.94
CA ASP A 245 29.58 14.87 4.52
C ASP A 245 28.60 16.00 4.84
N TYR A 246 28.07 15.99 6.07
CA TYR A 246 27.13 17.00 6.55
C TYR A 246 27.81 18.35 6.84
N ASP A 247 29.14 18.44 6.76
CA ASP A 247 29.86 19.71 6.94
C ASP A 247 29.86 20.56 5.66
N SER A 248 29.50 20.00 4.49
CA SER A 248 29.43 20.74 3.23
C SER A 248 28.08 21.44 2.97
N LEU A 249 27.15 21.41 3.92
CA LEU A 249 25.81 22.02 3.80
C LEU A 249 25.63 23.27 4.67
N LYS A 250 26.72 23.83 5.20
CA LYS A 250 26.74 25.14 5.85
C LYS A 250 27.46 26.14 4.95
N ASP A 251 26.76 26.61 3.93
CA ASP A 251 26.95 27.93 3.30
C ASP A 251 25.61 28.40 2.72
#